data_AF-E8WNB1-F1
#
_entry.id   AF-E8WNB1-F1
#
_cell.length_a   1.000
_cell.length_b   1.000
_cell.length_c   1.000
_cell.angle_alpha   90.00
_cell.angle_beta   90.00
_cell.angle_gamma   90.00
#
_symmetry.space_group_name_H-M   'P 1'
#
loop_
_entity.id
_entity.type
_entity.pdbx_description
1 polymer ?
#
loop_
_entity_poly.entity_id
_entity_poly.type
_entity_poly.pdbx_seq_one_letter_code
_entity_poly.pdbx_strand_id
1 'polypeptide(L)' 'MLLERLIEKANLKPECDWDAYYRWLFREQAGHEVTGYTFWECKKCLTINLLYLPARYGKCRCCSLLYIVSS' A
#
# COMPACT_ATOMS: atom_id res chain seq x y z
N MET A 1 25.55 6.32 -11.74
CA MET A 1 25.54 5.05 -10.96
C MET A 1 24.59 4.96 -9.76
N LEU A 2 23.77 5.98 -9.44
CA LEU A 2 22.58 5.76 -8.59
C LEU A 2 21.32 5.61 -9.44
N LEU A 3 21.21 6.43 -10.50
CA LEU A 3 20.07 6.46 -11.41
C LEU A 3 19.92 5.17 -12.23
N GLU A 4 20.99 4.63 -12.81
CA GLU A 4 20.92 3.38 -13.58
C GLU A 4 20.46 2.19 -12.73
N ARG A 5 20.94 2.09 -11.48
CA ARG A 5 20.49 1.07 -10.51
C ARG A 5 19.03 1.25 -10.08
N LEU A 6 18.55 2.50 -10.00
CA LEU A 6 17.14 2.77 -9.72
C LEU A 6 16.25 2.39 -10.91
N ILE A 7 16.72 2.63 -12.13
CA ILE A 7 16.02 2.24 -13.37
C ILE A 7 15.98 0.70 -13.50
N GLU A 8 17.09 0.00 -13.25
CA GLU A 8 17.12 -1.47 -13.24
C GLU A 8 16.14 -2.04 -12.20
N LYS A 9 16.12 -1.50 -10.99
CA LYS A 9 15.16 -1.94 -9.95
C LYS A 9 13.71 -1.66 -10.31
N ALA A 10 13.41 -0.55 -11.00
CA ALA A 10 12.06 -0.21 -11.43
C ALA A 10 11.55 -1.12 -12.56
N ASN A 11 12.46 -1.69 -13.36
CA ASN A 11 12.13 -2.62 -14.45
C ASN A 11 11.99 -4.07 -13.99
N LEU A 12 12.38 -4.41 -12.75
CA LEU A 12 12.14 -5.73 -12.19
C LEU A 12 10.65 -5.92 -11.93
N LYS A 13 10.11 -7.05 -12.38
CA LYS A 13 8.73 -7.45 -12.09
C LYS A 13 8.59 -7.56 -10.56
N PRO A 14 7.64 -6.88 -9.92
CA PRO A 14 7.51 -6.95 -8.46
C PRO A 14 7.31 -8.40 -8.03
N GLU A 15 8.08 -8.88 -7.05
CA GLU A 15 7.91 -10.23 -6.48
C GLU A 15 6.50 -10.44 -5.89
N CYS A 16 5.85 -9.34 -5.49
CA CYS A 16 4.51 -9.34 -4.91
C CYS A 16 3.59 -8.39 -5.67
N ASP A 17 2.46 -8.90 -6.19
CA ASP A 17 1.35 -8.07 -6.69
C ASP A 17 0.56 -7.51 -5.49
N TRP A 18 0.86 -6.27 -5.14
CA TRP A 18 0.18 -5.54 -4.05
C TRP A 18 -1.29 -5.25 -4.35
N ASP A 19 -1.74 -5.25 -5.60
CA ASP A 19 -3.17 -5.14 -5.90
C ASP A 19 -3.86 -6.51 -5.72
N ALA A 20 -3.15 -7.61 -5.97
CA ALA A 20 -3.63 -8.96 -5.63
C ALA A 20 -3.71 -9.20 -4.11
N TYR A 21 -2.72 -8.78 -3.32
CA TYR A 21 -2.84 -8.87 -1.85
C TYR A 21 -4.03 -8.08 -1.35
N TYR A 22 -4.25 -6.85 -1.86
CA TYR A 22 -5.37 -6.05 -1.38
C TYR A 22 -6.70 -6.73 -1.66
N ARG A 23 -6.85 -7.29 -2.86
CA ARG A 23 -8.02 -8.08 -3.24
C ARG A 23 -8.19 -9.31 -2.36
N TRP A 24 -7.11 -10.03 -2.04
CA TRP A 24 -7.14 -11.16 -1.11
C TRP A 24 -7.54 -10.72 0.30
N LEU A 25 -6.92 -9.68 0.85
CA LEU A 25 -7.19 -9.19 2.20
C LEU A 25 -8.65 -8.76 2.36
N PHE A 26 -9.18 -7.96 1.44
CA PHE A 26 -10.58 -7.54 1.48
C PHE A 26 -11.55 -8.69 1.21
N ARG A 27 -11.13 -9.74 0.49
CA ARG A 27 -11.92 -10.95 0.28
C ARG A 27 -11.95 -11.86 1.51
N GLU A 28 -10.82 -12.09 2.16
CA GLU A 28 -10.73 -12.83 3.42
C GLU A 28 -11.43 -12.07 4.55
N GLN A 29 -11.35 -10.75 4.55
CA GLN A 29 -12.07 -9.91 5.50
C GLN A 29 -13.52 -9.62 5.10
N ALA A 30 -13.99 -10.10 3.94
CA ALA A 30 -15.38 -9.93 3.54
C ALA A 30 -16.28 -10.73 4.49
N GLY A 31 -16.85 -10.04 5.49
CA GLY A 31 -17.67 -10.64 6.56
C GLY A 31 -17.03 -10.60 7.94
N HIS A 32 -15.77 -10.18 8.08
CA HIS A 32 -15.14 -9.92 9.38
C HIS A 32 -15.29 -8.45 9.78
N GLU A 33 -15.56 -8.20 11.07
CA GLU A 33 -15.60 -6.84 11.60
C GLU A 33 -14.23 -6.17 11.45
N VAL A 34 -14.23 -4.97 10.87
CA VAL A 34 -13.06 -4.08 10.83
C VAL A 34 -12.62 -3.83 12.27
N THR A 35 -11.43 -4.32 12.65
CA THR A 35 -10.93 -4.18 14.03
C THR A 35 -10.53 -2.76 14.39
N GLY A 36 -10.45 -1.88 13.39
CA GLY A 36 -10.22 -0.45 13.55
C GLY A 36 -9.80 0.20 12.23
N TYR A 37 -9.50 1.49 12.28
CA TYR A 37 -8.95 2.23 11.16
C TYR A 37 -7.88 3.20 11.64
N THR A 38 -6.97 3.56 10.73
CA THR A 38 -5.97 4.59 10.94
C THR A 38 -5.89 5.51 9.73
N PHE A 39 -5.28 6.67 9.91
CA PHE A 39 -5.05 7.64 8.85
C PHE A 39 -3.56 7.82 8.62
N TRP A 40 -3.20 8.05 7.36
CA TRP A 40 -1.85 8.46 7.02
C TRP A 40 -1.87 9.51 5.91
N GLU A 41 -0.95 10.46 6.02
CA GLU A 41 -0.75 11.51 5.04
C GLU A 41 0.27 11.06 3.99
N CYS A 42 -0.10 11.15 2.71
CA CYS A 42 0.81 10.84 1.62
C CYS A 42 1.91 11.90 1.46
N LYS A 43 3.17 11.51 1.67
CA LYS A 43 4.33 12.41 1.56
C LYS A 43 4.59 12.97 0.16
N LYS A 44 3.96 12.41 -0.88
CA LYS A 44 4.09 12.89 -2.28
C LYS A 44 3.02 13.89 -2.68
N CYS A 45 1.76 13.68 -2.29
CA CYS A 45 0.62 14.47 -2.77
C CYS A 45 -0.24 15.05 -1.64
N LEU A 46 0.20 14.91 -0.39
CA LEU A 46 -0.42 15.42 0.84
C LEU A 46 -1.87 14.95 1.08
N THR A 47 -2.33 13.97 0.30
CA THR A 47 -3.66 13.38 0.48
C THR A 47 -3.69 12.56 1.77
N ILE A 48 -4.67 12.82 2.62
CA ILE A 48 -4.99 11.99 3.79
C ILE A 48 -5.70 10.73 3.30
N ASN A 49 -5.18 9.55 3.65
CA ASN A 49 -5.74 8.26 3.28
C ASN A 49 -6.23 7.53 4.53
N LEU A 50 -7.28 6.74 4.36
CA LEU A 50 -7.81 5.84 5.37
C LEU A 50 -7.21 4.44 5.14
N LEU A 51 -6.85 3.77 6.22
CA LEU A 51 -6.38 2.39 6.22
C LEU A 51 -7.21 1.58 7.22
N TYR A 52 -7.90 0.55 6.73
CA TYR A 52 -8.64 -0.38 7.57
C TYR A 52 -7.68 -1.44 8.16
N LEU A 53 -7.72 -1.63 9.48
CA LEU A 53 -6.94 -2.66 10.14
C LEU A 53 -7.60 -4.03 9.95
N PRO A 54 -6.82 -5.13 9.90
CA PRO A 54 -5.37 -5.26 10.10
C PRO A 54 -4.48 -5.12 8.85
N ALA A 55 -4.86 -4.30 7.84
CA ALA A 55 -4.02 -4.13 6.66
C ALA A 55 -2.60 -3.61 7.02
N ARG A 56 -1.57 -4.27 6.47
CA ARG A 56 -0.14 -3.95 6.74
C ARG A 56 0.42 -2.85 5.84
N TYR A 57 -0.31 -2.46 4.81
CA TYR A 57 0.07 -1.37 3.93
C TYR A 57 -1.16 -0.64 3.38
N GLY A 58 -0.94 0.60 2.99
CA GLY A 58 -1.88 1.57 2.40
C GLY A 58 -1.53 1.85 0.93
N LYS A 59 -2.50 2.02 0.05
CA LYS A 59 -2.28 2.66 -1.27
C LYS A 59 -2.90 4.05 -1.25
N CYS A 60 -2.13 5.07 -1.64
CA CYS A 60 -2.65 6.43 -1.72
C CYS A 60 -3.73 6.51 -2.81
N ARG A 61 -4.93 6.99 -2.44
CA ARG A 61 -6.06 7.11 -3.37
C ARG A 61 -5.84 8.11 -4.51
N CYS A 62 -4.87 9.03 -4.37
CA CYS A 62 -4.59 10.08 -5.34
C CYS A 62 -3.43 9.72 -6.29
N CYS A 63 -2.28 9.32 -5.74
CA CYS A 63 -1.06 9.11 -6.53
C CYS A 63 -0.56 7.65 -6.56
N SER A 64 -1.32 6.71 -6.01
CA SER A 64 -0.96 5.29 -5.92
C SER A 64 0.33 4.98 -5.16
N LEU A 65 0.91 5.95 -4.44
CA LEU A 65 2.06 5.71 -3.58
C LEU A 65 1.70 4.69 -2.49
N LEU A 66 2.55 3.69 -2.32
CA LEU A 66 2.41 2.68 -1.27
C LEU A 66 2.96 3.21 0.06
N TYR A 67 2.22 2.96 1.13
CA TYR A 67 2.60 3.23 2.51
C TYR A 67 2.72 1.92 3.26
N ILE A 68 3.84 1.70 3.92
CA ILE A 68 4.06 0.50 4.73
C ILE A 68 3.83 0.91 6.19
N VAL A 69 2.97 0.19 6.90
CA VAL A 69 2.77 0.40 8.34
C VAL A 69 4.01 -0.17 9.04
N SER A 70 4.91 0.71 9.49
CA SER A 70 6.03 0.31 10.34
C SER A 70 5.45 -0.18 11.68
N SER A 71 5.66 -1.46 11.98
CA SER A 71 5.37 -2.09 13.27
C SER A 71 6.23 -1.52 14.40
#